data_AF-A0A3A0EWQ4-F1
#
_entry.id   AF-A0A3A0EWQ4-F1
#
_cell.length_a   1.000
_cell.length_b   1.000
_cell.length_c   1.000
_cell.angle_alpha   90.00
_cell.angle_beta   90.00
_cell.angle_gamma   90.00
#
_symmetry.space_group_name_H-M   'P 1'
#
loop_
_entity.id
_entity.type
_entity.pdbx_description
1 polymer ?
#
loop_
_entity_poly.entity_id
_entity_poly.type
_entity_poly.pdbx_seq_one_letter_code
_entity_poly.pdbx_strand_id
1 'polypeptide(L)'
;MSGTTSTPGGGSLDLSQFFQVFFEEAAENLERMEQLLLGIDLQAADDETLNAIFRCAHSVKGGAATFGFSDLADLTHDMETLLDRLRRRELAPSVAMVDVLLQSGDAMRAHLDRYRSGAEANGVDDGAVRASLRSLAEGGPTQAAAPVAAPAEAPVAAPLPGVGTKEADAPVAAAEPRVLELVVGPLEAPEQADQLFELFREIEDLGTIERLDAGQAAEGIRRFRVHTTSSDADLLDLFTFHVDRERVRLQPISDGYGFHEGAPGAPAPQPATVDPQPLAPGAEAALPDASDADFAGARGAG
;
A
#
# COMPACT_ATOMS: atom_id res chain seq x y z
N MET A 1 -43.62 -34.76 -26.55
CA MET A 1 -42.30 -35.01 -25.94
C MET A 1 -41.74 -33.67 -25.53
N SER A 2 -42.07 -33.22 -24.32
CA SER A 2 -41.60 -31.94 -23.78
C SER A 2 -40.21 -32.15 -23.16
N GLY A 3 -39.19 -31.60 -23.79
CA GLY A 3 -37.84 -31.55 -23.24
C GLY A 3 -37.67 -30.28 -22.41
N THR A 4 -37.74 -30.42 -21.10
CA THR A 4 -37.40 -29.37 -20.14
C THR A 4 -35.88 -29.22 -20.13
N THR A 5 -35.37 -28.12 -20.67
CA THR A 5 -33.98 -27.71 -20.48
C THR A 5 -33.85 -27.12 -19.07
N SER A 6 -33.34 -27.91 -18.13
CA SER A 6 -32.84 -27.40 -16.85
C SER A 6 -31.59 -26.56 -17.11
N THR A 7 -31.73 -25.25 -16.95
CA THR A 7 -30.59 -24.33 -16.80
C THR A 7 -29.92 -24.61 -15.45
N PRO A 8 -28.59 -24.84 -15.38
CA PRO A 8 -27.89 -24.90 -14.12
C PRO A 8 -27.84 -23.49 -13.52
N GLY A 9 -28.28 -23.36 -12.27
CA GLY A 9 -28.21 -22.11 -11.51
C GLY A 9 -26.75 -21.67 -11.39
N GLY A 10 -26.41 -20.54 -12.01
CA GLY A 10 -25.17 -19.83 -11.70
C GLY A 10 -25.23 -19.42 -10.24
N GLY A 11 -24.22 -19.85 -9.47
CA GLY A 11 -24.10 -19.49 -8.06
C GLY A 11 -23.96 -17.97 -7.93
N SER A 12 -25.07 -17.31 -7.60
CA SER A 12 -24.99 -16.00 -6.97
C SER A 12 -24.26 -16.23 -5.65
N LEU A 13 -23.00 -15.79 -5.57
CA LEU A 13 -22.28 -15.69 -4.31
C LEU A 13 -23.21 -15.00 -3.32
N ASP A 14 -23.60 -15.72 -2.27
CA ASP A 14 -24.57 -15.22 -1.30
C ASP A 14 -23.88 -14.15 -0.45
N LEU A 15 -24.10 -12.89 -0.82
CA LEU A 15 -23.52 -11.73 -0.15
C LEU A 15 -23.89 -11.71 1.35
N SER A 16 -24.99 -12.36 1.74
CA SER A 16 -25.39 -12.49 3.15
C SER A 16 -24.39 -13.27 3.99
N GLN A 17 -23.72 -14.28 3.43
CA GLN A 17 -22.67 -15.02 4.13
C GLN A 17 -21.44 -14.14 4.38
N PHE A 18 -21.05 -13.32 3.42
CA PHE A 18 -19.94 -12.38 3.56
C PHE A 18 -20.24 -11.29 4.60
N PHE A 19 -21.48 -10.80 4.65
CA PHE A 19 -21.91 -9.87 5.70
C PHE A 19 -21.80 -10.50 7.10
N GLN A 20 -22.23 -11.76 7.26
CA GLN A 20 -22.16 -12.42 8.55
C GLN A 20 -20.71 -12.57 9.04
N VAL A 21 -19.80 -13.01 8.17
CA VAL A 21 -18.38 -13.14 8.50
C VAL A 21 -17.79 -11.79 8.89
N PHE A 22 -18.05 -10.74 8.10
CA PHE A 22 -17.61 -9.39 8.45
C PHE A 22 -18.13 -8.93 9.82
N PHE A 23 -19.41 -9.18 10.12
CA PHE A 23 -19.98 -8.80 11.40
C PHE A 23 -19.38 -9.54 12.59
N GLU A 24 -19.00 -10.81 12.42
CA GLU A 24 -18.29 -11.60 13.43
C GLU A 24 -16.86 -11.07 13.61
N GLU A 25 -16.10 -10.91 12.53
CA GLU A 25 -14.73 -10.38 12.55
C GLU A 25 -14.67 -8.97 13.12
N ALA A 26 -15.61 -8.09 12.75
CA ALA A 26 -15.68 -6.74 13.29
C ALA A 26 -15.94 -6.75 14.80
N ALA A 27 -16.83 -7.63 15.28
CA ALA A 27 -17.10 -7.75 16.72
C ALA A 27 -15.86 -8.22 17.50
N GLU A 28 -15.13 -9.21 16.98
CA GLU A 28 -13.88 -9.70 17.58
C GLU A 28 -12.80 -8.62 17.62
N ASN A 29 -12.64 -7.86 16.53
CA ASN A 29 -11.70 -6.74 16.47
C ASN A 29 -12.06 -5.65 17.49
N LEU A 30 -13.34 -5.32 17.63
CA LEU A 30 -13.80 -4.31 18.59
C LEU A 30 -13.59 -4.74 20.05
N GLU A 31 -13.88 -6.01 20.36
CA GLU A 31 -13.61 -6.57 21.70
C GLU A 31 -12.11 -6.56 22.02
N ARG A 32 -11.27 -7.02 21.08
CA ARG A 32 -9.82 -7.00 21.24
C ARG A 32 -9.29 -5.58 21.43
N MET A 33 -9.77 -4.63 20.62
CA MET A 33 -9.36 -3.23 20.70
C MET A 33 -9.73 -2.62 22.06
N GLU A 34 -10.93 -2.88 22.57
CA GLU A 34 -11.36 -2.43 23.90
C GLU A 34 -10.45 -2.99 25.00
N GLN A 35 -10.15 -4.29 24.97
CA GLN A 35 -9.27 -4.91 25.96
C GLN A 35 -7.86 -4.28 25.96
N LEU A 36 -7.30 -4.02 24.78
CA LEU A 36 -6.00 -3.36 24.64
C LEU A 36 -6.03 -1.92 25.15
N LEU A 37 -7.09 -1.17 24.83
CA LEU A 37 -7.28 0.21 25.28
C LEU A 37 -7.43 0.30 26.81
N LEU A 38 -8.15 -0.62 27.43
CA LEU A 38 -8.29 -0.68 28.89
C LEU A 38 -7.01 -1.13 29.61
N GLY A 39 -6.17 -1.90 28.92
CA GLY A 39 -4.91 -2.42 29.45
C GLY A 39 -3.69 -1.53 29.24
N ILE A 40 -3.81 -0.43 28.49
CA ILE A 40 -2.67 0.39 28.09
C ILE A 40 -2.08 1.15 29.28
N ASP A 41 -0.76 1.08 29.46
CA ASP A 41 -0.04 1.94 30.40
C ASP A 41 0.28 3.28 29.74
N LEU A 42 -0.39 4.36 30.15
CA LEU A 42 -0.19 5.69 29.57
C LEU A 42 1.21 6.28 29.81
N GLN A 43 1.96 5.78 30.80
CA GLN A 43 3.33 6.24 31.08
C GLN A 43 4.39 5.46 30.31
N ALA A 44 4.05 4.25 29.86
CA ALA A 44 4.98 3.32 29.24
C ALA A 44 4.32 2.52 28.10
N ALA A 45 3.46 3.18 27.32
CA ALA A 45 2.73 2.55 26.24
C ALA A 45 3.71 1.96 25.24
N ASP A 46 3.65 0.64 25.07
CA ASP A 46 4.53 -0.06 24.15
C ASP A 46 3.99 0.03 22.71
N ASP A 47 4.92 0.03 21.76
CA ASP A 47 4.57 0.17 20.34
C ASP A 47 3.76 -1.04 19.83
N GLU A 48 3.92 -2.21 20.43
CA GLU A 48 3.19 -3.43 20.04
C GLU A 48 1.70 -3.31 20.35
N THR A 49 1.34 -2.81 21.54
CA THR A 49 -0.04 -2.53 21.96
C THR A 49 -0.70 -1.49 21.07
N LEU A 50 -0.02 -0.36 20.82
CA LEU A 50 -0.55 0.69 19.93
C LEU A 50 -0.76 0.18 18.50
N ASN A 51 0.17 -0.63 17.99
CA ASN A 51 0.03 -1.26 16.68
C ASN A 51 -1.10 -2.28 16.64
N ALA A 52 -1.28 -3.08 17.69
CA ALA A 52 -2.38 -4.04 17.78
C ALA A 52 -3.75 -3.33 17.78
N ILE A 53 -3.90 -2.21 18.51
CA ILE A 53 -5.12 -1.39 18.52
C ILE A 53 -5.41 -0.87 17.11
N PHE A 54 -4.41 -0.30 16.43
CA PHE A 54 -4.60 0.18 15.06
C PHE A 54 -4.99 -0.93 14.09
N ARG A 55 -4.35 -2.11 14.15
CA ARG A 55 -4.71 -3.24 13.26
C ARG A 55 -6.17 -3.64 13.42
N CYS A 56 -6.71 -3.56 14.64
CA CYS A 56 -8.13 -3.81 14.87
C CYS A 56 -9.00 -2.78 14.14
N ALA A 57 -8.72 -1.49 14.34
CA ALA A 57 -9.45 -0.41 13.67
C ALA A 57 -9.35 -0.49 12.13
N HIS A 58 -8.16 -0.81 11.61
CA HIS A 58 -7.89 -0.94 10.18
C HIS A 58 -8.64 -2.10 9.53
N SER A 59 -8.70 -3.25 10.21
CA SER A 59 -9.46 -4.41 9.74
C SER A 59 -10.95 -4.08 9.64
N VAL A 60 -11.50 -3.36 10.63
CA VAL A 60 -12.90 -2.91 10.60
C VAL A 60 -13.14 -1.91 9.47
N LYS A 61 -12.22 -0.95 9.24
CA LYS A 61 -12.29 0.01 8.13
C LYS A 61 -12.32 -0.70 6.77
N GLY A 62 -11.41 -1.64 6.54
CA GLY A 62 -11.31 -2.39 5.28
C GLY A 62 -12.59 -3.15 4.96
N GLY A 63 -13.16 -3.83 5.96
CA GLY A 63 -14.47 -4.47 5.83
C GLY A 63 -15.59 -3.46 5.59
N ALA A 64 -15.68 -2.38 6.37
CA ALA A 64 -16.69 -1.33 6.21
C ALA A 64 -16.66 -0.72 4.80
N ALA A 65 -15.47 -0.42 4.26
CA ALA A 65 -15.29 0.11 2.91
C ALA A 65 -15.74 -0.90 1.84
N THR A 66 -15.39 -2.18 2.00
CA THR A 66 -15.78 -3.27 1.09
C THR A 66 -17.29 -3.39 0.95
N PHE A 67 -18.03 -3.22 2.05
CA PHE A 67 -19.48 -3.33 2.09
C PHE A 67 -20.22 -2.00 1.89
N GLY A 68 -19.50 -0.88 1.68
CA GLY A 68 -20.08 0.44 1.47
C GLY A 68 -20.70 1.07 2.72
N PHE A 69 -20.27 0.65 3.91
CA PHE A 69 -20.68 1.22 5.19
C PHE A 69 -19.91 2.52 5.48
N SER A 70 -20.27 3.57 4.74
CA SER A 70 -19.50 4.81 4.66
C SER A 70 -19.33 5.52 6.01
N ASP A 71 -20.35 5.56 6.85
CA ASP A 71 -20.24 6.24 8.15
C ASP A 71 -19.34 5.47 9.14
N LEU A 72 -19.40 4.14 9.12
CA LEU A 72 -18.46 3.29 9.86
C LEU A 72 -17.01 3.44 9.33
N ALA A 73 -16.84 3.51 8.00
CA ALA A 73 -15.54 3.73 7.37
C ALA A 73 -14.95 5.10 7.73
N ASP A 74 -15.79 6.15 7.76
CA ASP A 74 -15.41 7.50 8.15
C ASP A 74 -14.97 7.58 9.63
N LEU A 75 -15.74 6.96 10.54
CA LEU A 75 -15.42 6.93 11.96
C LEU A 75 -14.10 6.18 12.21
N THR A 76 -13.92 5.01 11.59
CA THR A 76 -12.67 4.23 11.71
C THR A 76 -11.47 4.98 11.14
N HIS A 77 -11.63 5.73 10.06
CA HIS A 77 -10.58 6.60 9.52
C HIS A 77 -10.17 7.71 10.51
N ASP A 78 -11.13 8.38 11.15
CA ASP A 78 -10.83 9.39 12.19
C ASP A 78 -10.05 8.76 13.37
N MET A 79 -10.37 7.52 13.74
CA MET A 79 -9.62 6.77 14.77
C MET A 79 -8.21 6.41 14.33
N GLU A 80 -8.05 5.88 13.12
CA GLU A 80 -6.74 5.55 12.55
C GLU A 80 -5.82 6.77 12.53
N THR A 81 -6.34 7.95 12.19
CA THR A 81 -5.57 9.19 12.15
C THR A 81 -4.98 9.53 13.52
N LEU A 82 -5.76 9.38 14.60
CA LEU A 82 -5.26 9.59 15.97
C LEU A 82 -4.25 8.50 16.37
N LEU A 83 -4.55 7.23 16.10
CA LEU A 83 -3.70 6.09 16.43
C LEU A 83 -2.36 6.11 15.67
N ASP A 84 -2.36 6.61 14.44
CA ASP A 84 -1.15 6.74 13.63
C ASP A 84 -0.20 7.81 14.20
N ARG A 85 -0.73 8.89 14.76
CA ARG A 85 0.10 9.88 15.47
C ARG A 85 0.65 9.34 16.78
N LEU A 86 -0.12 8.52 17.49
CA LEU A 86 0.31 7.87 18.73
C LEU A 86 1.45 6.87 18.46
N ARG A 87 1.34 6.01 17.46
CA ARG A 87 2.41 5.04 17.13
C ARG A 87 3.69 5.72 16.64
N ARG A 88 3.57 6.83 15.89
CA ARG A 88 4.71 7.61 15.37
C ARG A 88 5.37 8.43 16.47
N ARG A 89 4.81 8.38 17.69
CA ARG A 89 5.22 9.17 18.86
C ARG A 89 5.22 10.66 18.61
N GLU A 90 4.37 11.11 17.68
CA GLU A 90 4.05 12.53 17.46
C GLU A 90 3.18 13.06 18.60
N LEU A 91 2.36 12.19 19.19
CA LEU A 91 1.53 12.45 20.36
C LEU A 91 1.84 11.43 21.46
N ALA A 92 1.75 11.86 22.71
CA ALA A 92 1.78 10.97 23.87
C ALA A 92 0.36 10.48 24.20
N PRO A 93 0.16 9.17 24.47
CA PRO A 93 -1.13 8.66 24.92
C PRO A 93 -1.63 9.40 26.16
N SER A 94 -2.94 9.64 26.21
CA SER A 94 -3.58 10.33 27.33
C SER A 94 -4.93 9.68 27.67
N VAL A 95 -5.43 9.94 28.88
CA VAL A 95 -6.74 9.44 29.33
C VAL A 95 -7.84 9.87 28.36
N ALA A 96 -7.86 11.15 27.96
CA ALA A 96 -8.87 11.66 27.03
C ALA A 96 -8.81 10.99 25.65
N MET A 97 -7.62 10.58 25.19
CA MET A 97 -7.47 9.82 23.94
C MET A 97 -8.01 8.40 24.08
N VAL A 98 -7.73 7.73 25.20
CA VAL A 98 -8.30 6.39 25.47
C VAL A 98 -9.82 6.47 25.57
N ASP A 99 -10.34 7.44 26.31
CA ASP A 99 -11.78 7.64 26.49
C ASP A 99 -12.50 7.85 25.15
N VAL A 100 -11.97 8.71 24.27
CA VAL A 100 -12.59 8.93 22.96
C VAL A 100 -12.49 7.69 22.07
N LEU A 101 -11.39 6.92 22.14
CA LEU A 101 -11.22 5.68 21.37
C LEU A 101 -12.20 4.59 21.84
N LEU A 102 -12.46 4.50 23.15
CA LEU A 102 -13.50 3.61 23.70
C LEU A 102 -14.91 4.04 23.27
N GLN A 103 -15.22 5.33 23.35
CA GLN A 103 -16.50 5.88 22.85
C GLN A 103 -16.68 5.62 21.34
N SER A 104 -15.60 5.68 20.58
CA SER A 104 -15.61 5.34 19.16
C SER A 104 -15.89 3.85 18.95
N GLY A 105 -15.32 2.98 19.79
CA GLY A 105 -15.67 1.56 19.87
C GLY A 105 -17.17 1.33 20.01
N ASP A 106 -17.80 2.02 20.95
CA ASP A 106 -19.24 1.92 21.19
C ASP A 106 -20.08 2.45 20.02
N ALA A 107 -19.68 3.57 19.41
CA ALA A 107 -20.32 4.09 18.22
C ALA A 107 -20.22 3.08 17.05
N MET A 108 -19.05 2.47 16.83
CA MET A 108 -18.87 1.43 15.80
C MET A 108 -19.79 0.23 16.01
N ARG A 109 -19.96 -0.24 17.27
CA ARG A 109 -20.92 -1.31 17.59
C ARG A 109 -22.34 -0.91 17.23
N ALA A 110 -22.74 0.32 17.54
CA ALA A 110 -24.05 0.83 17.18
C ALA A 110 -24.26 0.88 15.65
N HIS A 111 -23.23 1.26 14.88
CA HIS A 111 -23.30 1.21 13.41
C HIS A 111 -23.47 -0.23 12.90
N LEU A 112 -22.67 -1.18 13.41
CA LEU A 112 -22.76 -2.58 13.03
C LEU A 112 -24.15 -3.17 13.34
N ASP A 113 -24.72 -2.88 14.51
CA ASP A 113 -26.05 -3.35 14.89
C ASP A 113 -27.16 -2.72 14.03
N ARG A 114 -27.00 -1.45 13.64
CA ARG A 114 -27.90 -0.80 12.67
C ARG A 114 -27.85 -1.50 11.31
N TYR A 115 -26.65 -1.82 10.81
CA TYR A 115 -26.50 -2.54 9.54
C TYR A 115 -27.04 -3.98 9.61
N ARG A 116 -26.86 -4.68 10.73
CA ARG A 116 -27.43 -6.02 10.95
C ARG A 116 -28.96 -6.02 10.98
N SER A 117 -29.56 -5.00 11.59
CA SER A 117 -31.02 -4.90 11.73
C SER A 117 -31.73 -4.38 10.48
N GLY A 118 -30.99 -3.83 9.50
CA GLY A 118 -31.57 -3.18 8.33
C GLY A 118 -32.39 -1.92 8.68
N ALA A 119 -32.15 -1.34 9.85
CA ALA A 119 -32.91 -0.20 10.34
C ALA A 119 -32.37 1.11 9.74
N GLU A 120 -33.15 1.71 8.85
CA GLU A 120 -32.88 3.05 8.27
C GLU A 120 -33.15 4.20 9.27
N ALA A 121 -33.78 3.93 10.41
CA ALA A 121 -34.64 4.93 11.05
C ALA A 121 -33.99 5.81 12.14
N ASN A 122 -32.73 5.62 12.53
CA ASN A 122 -32.00 6.59 13.35
C ASN A 122 -30.49 6.44 13.05
N GLY A 123 -29.87 7.48 12.50
CA GLY A 123 -28.42 7.54 12.38
C GLY A 123 -27.78 7.43 13.76
N VAL A 124 -26.69 6.69 13.87
CA VAL A 124 -25.84 6.74 15.05
C VAL A 124 -25.27 8.17 15.11
N ASP A 125 -25.50 8.88 16.21
CA ASP A 125 -24.95 10.22 16.40
C ASP A 125 -23.50 10.09 16.91
N ASP A 126 -22.56 10.01 15.98
CA ASP A 126 -21.12 9.91 16.22
C ASP A 126 -20.39 11.25 16.04
N GLY A 127 -21.11 12.33 15.68
CA GLY A 127 -20.52 13.59 15.26
C GLY A 127 -19.63 14.23 16.33
N ALA A 128 -20.04 14.15 17.60
CA ALA A 128 -19.26 14.63 18.73
C ALA A 128 -17.98 13.82 18.97
N VAL A 129 -18.07 12.49 18.82
CA VAL A 129 -16.92 11.57 18.98
C VAL A 129 -15.91 11.83 17.87
N ARG A 130 -16.37 11.90 16.61
CA ARG A 130 -15.55 12.22 15.44
C ARG A 130 -14.86 13.58 15.55
N ALA A 131 -15.58 14.60 16.02
CA ALA A 131 -14.98 15.92 16.27
C ALA A 131 -13.88 15.87 17.35
N SER A 132 -14.10 15.08 18.40
CA SER A 132 -13.13 14.89 19.48
C SER A 132 -11.87 14.14 19.00
N LEU A 133 -12.04 13.07 18.20
CA LEU A 133 -10.93 12.35 17.56
C LEU A 133 -10.05 13.28 16.73
N ARG A 134 -10.65 14.06 15.82
CA ARG A 134 -9.91 15.00 14.96
C ARG A 134 -9.21 16.07 15.78
N SER A 135 -9.90 16.65 16.77
CA SER A 135 -9.30 17.66 17.64
C SER A 135 -8.09 17.12 18.40
N LEU A 136 -8.17 15.89 18.93
CA LEU A 136 -7.06 15.25 19.65
C LEU A 136 -5.91 14.87 18.71
N ALA A 137 -6.21 14.44 17.48
CA ALA A 137 -5.21 14.15 16.47
C ALA A 137 -4.42 15.40 16.07
N GLU A 138 -5.05 16.57 16.04
CA GLU A 138 -4.39 17.85 15.77
C GLU A 138 -3.54 18.37 16.96
N GLY A 139 -3.47 17.62 18.07
CA GLY A 139 -2.83 18.08 19.30
C GLY A 139 -3.64 19.13 20.04
N GLY A 140 -4.95 19.18 19.78
CA GLY A 140 -5.90 20.03 20.49
C GLY A 140 -5.88 19.75 22.00
N PRO A 141 -6.38 20.69 22.81
CA PRO A 141 -6.34 20.57 24.26
C PRO A 141 -7.02 19.27 24.69
N THR A 142 -6.24 18.35 25.24
CA THR A 142 -6.75 17.24 26.04
C THR A 142 -7.45 17.90 27.21
N GLN A 143 -8.78 17.96 27.15
CA GLN A 143 -9.57 18.51 28.23
C GLN A 143 -9.42 17.55 29.41
N ALA A 144 -8.36 17.77 30.20
CA ALA A 144 -8.22 17.18 31.50
C ALA A 144 -9.47 17.56 32.29
N ALA A 145 -10.22 16.56 32.73
CA ALA A 145 -11.23 16.74 33.76
C ALA A 145 -10.59 17.56 34.87
N ALA A 146 -11.08 18.79 35.05
CA ALA A 146 -10.56 19.73 36.01
C ALA A 146 -10.56 19.05 37.40
N PRO A 147 -9.42 18.94 38.10
CA PRO A 147 -9.46 18.63 39.51
C PRO A 147 -10.19 19.77 40.20
N VAL A 148 -11.18 19.41 41.00
CA VAL A 148 -11.96 20.30 41.87
C VAL A 148 -11.03 21.26 42.61
N ALA A 149 -11.37 22.54 42.51
CA ALA A 149 -10.67 23.68 43.07
C ALA A 149 -10.30 23.53 44.56
N ALA A 150 -9.06 23.90 44.88
CA ALA A 150 -8.69 24.51 46.14
C ALA A 150 -8.04 25.88 45.82
N PRO A 151 -8.43 26.98 46.50
CA PRO A 151 -8.13 28.34 46.05
C PRO A 151 -6.70 28.74 46.45
N ALA A 152 -5.95 29.29 45.51
CA ALA A 152 -4.73 30.04 45.76
C ALA A 152 -4.72 31.31 44.89
N GLU A 153 -4.25 32.38 45.51
CA GLU A 153 -4.49 33.78 45.19
C GLU A 153 -3.91 34.26 43.85
N ALA A 154 -4.60 35.24 43.26
CA ALA A 154 -4.04 36.22 42.33
C ALA A 154 -4.00 37.59 43.07
N PRO A 155 -3.36 38.67 42.54
CA PRO A 155 -2.70 38.82 41.25
C PRO A 155 -1.35 39.61 41.32
N VAL A 156 -0.57 39.69 40.22
CA VAL A 156 -0.05 40.96 39.65
C VAL A 156 0.27 40.77 38.16
N ALA A 157 -0.29 41.66 37.32
CA ALA A 157 -0.04 41.83 35.88
C ALA A 157 1.29 42.61 35.63
N ALA A 158 2.08 42.34 34.59
CA ALA A 158 1.99 42.88 33.22
C ALA A 158 3.43 42.92 32.62
N PRO A 159 3.69 43.43 31.39
CA PRO A 159 3.38 42.90 30.07
C PRO A 159 4.64 42.59 29.19
N LEU A 160 4.41 41.94 28.05
CA LEU A 160 5.27 41.70 26.88
C LEU A 160 5.90 43.01 26.31
N PRO A 161 7.00 43.01 25.49
CA PRO A 161 7.16 42.13 24.32
C PRO A 161 8.58 41.69 23.91
N GLY A 162 8.64 40.57 23.19
CA GLY A 162 9.82 40.12 22.43
C GLY A 162 9.37 39.25 21.26
N VAL A 163 9.22 39.88 20.10
CA VAL A 163 8.93 39.25 18.81
C VAL A 163 10.15 38.44 18.37
N GLY A 164 9.96 37.17 18.05
CA GLY A 164 10.97 36.28 17.50
C GLY A 164 10.33 35.22 16.62
N THR A 165 10.06 35.62 15.37
CA THR A 165 9.99 34.81 14.15
C THR A 165 9.21 33.50 14.16
N LYS A 166 7.99 33.63 13.62
CA LYS A 166 7.34 32.73 12.68
C LYS A 166 8.36 32.09 11.71
N GLU A 167 8.58 30.78 11.82
CA GLU A 167 9.05 29.98 10.69
C GLU A 167 7.82 29.28 10.12
N ALA A 168 7.26 29.94 9.11
CA ALA A 168 6.30 29.33 8.23
C ALA A 168 7.08 28.49 7.22
N ASP A 169 6.59 27.28 6.98
CA ASP A 169 6.44 26.70 5.65
C ASP A 169 7.70 26.71 4.78
N ALA A 170 8.51 25.66 4.94
CA ALA A 170 9.37 25.20 3.87
C ALA A 170 8.58 24.15 3.07
N PRO A 171 8.42 24.32 1.75
CA PRO A 171 7.70 23.37 0.91
C PRO A 171 8.44 22.04 0.94
N VAL A 172 7.69 20.95 1.08
CA VAL A 172 8.17 19.61 0.72
C VAL A 172 8.70 19.72 -0.70
N ALA A 173 10.03 19.72 -0.83
CA ALA A 173 10.67 19.61 -2.13
C ALA A 173 10.10 18.34 -2.79
N ALA A 174 9.57 18.48 -4.00
CA ALA A 174 9.11 17.35 -4.79
C ALA A 174 10.26 16.33 -4.86
N ALA A 175 10.13 15.22 -4.13
CA ALA A 175 11.12 14.18 -4.11
C ALA A 175 11.18 13.57 -5.52
N GLU A 176 12.39 13.50 -6.08
CA GLU A 176 12.57 13.01 -7.44
C GLU A 176 12.12 11.54 -7.52
N PRO A 177 11.37 11.15 -8.58
CA PRO A 177 10.92 9.78 -8.75
C PRO A 177 12.14 8.87 -8.86
N ARG A 178 12.20 7.86 -8.00
CA ARG A 178 13.31 6.92 -7.90
C ARG A 178 12.82 5.48 -7.99
N VAL A 179 13.70 4.59 -8.45
CA VAL A 179 13.41 3.18 -8.62
C VAL A 179 14.33 2.36 -7.71
N LEU A 180 13.72 1.52 -6.87
CA LEU A 180 14.41 0.70 -5.87
C LEU A 180 14.10 -0.78 -6.12
N GLU A 181 15.07 -1.64 -5.82
CA GLU A 181 14.85 -3.07 -5.63
C GLU A 181 14.56 -3.33 -4.15
N LEU A 182 13.39 -3.90 -3.88
CA LEU A 182 12.92 -4.34 -2.58
C LEU A 182 13.09 -5.86 -2.47
N VAL A 183 13.93 -6.31 -1.55
CA VAL A 183 14.18 -7.72 -1.25
C VAL A 183 13.58 -8.05 0.11
N VAL A 184 12.76 -9.09 0.14
CA VAL A 184 11.98 -9.47 1.33
C VAL A 184 12.22 -10.95 1.63
N GLY A 185 12.87 -11.25 2.75
CA GLY A 185 13.07 -12.61 3.24
C GLY A 185 14.44 -12.89 3.89
N PRO A 186 14.68 -14.13 4.33
CA PRO A 186 13.82 -15.30 4.11
C PRO A 186 12.52 -15.26 4.94
N LEU A 187 11.40 -15.51 4.28
CA LEU A 187 10.05 -15.62 4.86
C LEU A 187 9.63 -17.09 4.95
N GLU A 188 8.97 -17.48 6.03
CA GLU A 188 8.36 -18.80 6.18
C GLU A 188 7.10 -18.97 5.30
N ALA A 189 6.37 -17.89 5.08
CA ALA A 189 5.19 -17.79 4.21
C ALA A 189 5.43 -16.67 3.17
N PRO A 190 5.97 -16.98 1.98
CA PRO A 190 6.33 -15.98 0.97
C PRO A 190 5.15 -15.17 0.44
N GLU A 191 3.92 -15.66 0.60
CA GLU A 191 2.68 -14.95 0.29
C GLU A 191 2.44 -13.72 1.18
N GLN A 192 3.05 -13.62 2.37
CA GLN A 192 2.96 -12.41 3.20
C GLN A 192 3.53 -11.19 2.49
N ALA A 193 4.55 -11.38 1.64
CA ALA A 193 5.11 -10.31 0.84
C ALA A 193 4.14 -9.79 -0.25
N ASP A 194 3.09 -10.53 -0.59
CA ASP A 194 2.07 -10.06 -1.54
C ASP A 194 1.21 -8.94 -0.91
N GLN A 195 1.13 -8.85 0.42
CA GLN A 195 0.43 -7.77 1.12
C GLN A 195 1.08 -6.39 0.88
N LEU A 196 2.36 -6.37 0.47
CA LEU A 196 3.03 -5.16 0.05
C LEU A 196 2.38 -4.55 -1.22
N PHE A 197 1.72 -5.34 -2.08
CA PHE A 197 0.97 -4.79 -3.21
C PHE A 197 -0.27 -4.02 -2.77
N GLU A 198 -0.98 -4.52 -1.75
CA GLU A 198 -2.16 -3.86 -1.22
C GLU A 198 -1.77 -2.54 -0.55
N LEU A 199 -0.64 -2.52 0.18
CA LEU A 199 -0.08 -1.28 0.75
C LEU A 199 0.17 -0.19 -0.32
N PHE A 200 0.74 -0.55 -1.47
CA PHE A 200 0.94 0.41 -2.58
C PHE A 200 -0.34 0.77 -3.33
N ARG A 201 -1.41 -0.05 -3.23
CA ARG A 201 -2.75 0.31 -3.76
C ARG A 201 -3.49 1.25 -2.83
N GLU A 202 -3.31 1.12 -1.52
CA GLU A 202 -4.02 1.91 -0.51
C GLU A 202 -3.43 3.30 -0.31
N ILE A 203 -2.12 3.47 -0.54
CA ILE A 203 -1.42 4.74 -0.40
C ILE A 203 -1.10 5.30 -1.78
N GLU A 204 -1.95 6.20 -2.30
CA GLU A 204 -1.80 6.79 -3.65
C GLU A 204 -0.45 7.52 -3.84
N ASP A 205 0.10 8.09 -2.78
CA ASP A 205 1.36 8.85 -2.81
C ASP A 205 2.62 7.97 -2.68
N LEU A 206 2.47 6.66 -2.49
CA LEU A 206 3.61 5.75 -2.27
C LEU A 206 4.31 5.35 -3.58
N GLY A 207 3.57 5.39 -4.69
CA GLY A 207 4.05 5.06 -6.03
C GLY A 207 3.59 3.68 -6.50
N THR A 208 4.40 2.96 -7.27
CA THR A 208 4.04 1.65 -7.85
C THR A 208 5.03 0.56 -7.47
N ILE A 209 4.54 -0.68 -7.39
CA ILE A 209 5.35 -1.86 -7.08
C ILE A 209 5.12 -2.95 -8.13
N GLU A 210 6.20 -3.62 -8.56
CA GLU A 210 6.18 -4.70 -9.56
C GLU A 210 6.93 -5.93 -9.04
N ARG A 211 6.51 -7.14 -9.42
CA ARG A 211 7.20 -8.39 -9.04
C ARG A 211 8.39 -8.63 -9.98
N LEU A 212 9.61 -8.67 -9.45
CA LEU A 212 10.81 -9.01 -10.23
C LEU A 212 11.06 -10.52 -10.29
N ASP A 213 10.48 -11.28 -9.37
CA ASP A 213 10.65 -12.73 -9.24
C ASP A 213 9.59 -13.55 -10.01
N ALA A 214 8.77 -12.90 -10.84
CA ALA A 214 7.63 -13.50 -11.53
C ALA A 214 6.69 -14.31 -10.61
N GLY A 215 6.66 -14.00 -9.30
CA GLY A 215 5.85 -14.70 -8.30
C GLY A 215 6.45 -16.02 -7.80
N GLN A 216 7.69 -16.37 -8.16
CA GLN A 216 8.37 -17.55 -7.66
C GLN A 216 9.40 -17.17 -6.58
N ALA A 217 9.08 -17.47 -5.33
CA ALA A 217 10.01 -17.29 -4.22
C ALA A 217 11.20 -18.27 -4.40
N ALA A 218 12.42 -17.73 -4.49
CA ALA A 218 13.64 -18.52 -4.43
C ALA A 218 14.14 -18.53 -2.98
N GLU A 219 14.20 -19.70 -2.33
CA GLU A 219 14.68 -19.84 -0.95
C GLU A 219 13.93 -18.97 0.09
N GLY A 220 12.62 -18.75 -0.12
CA GLY A 220 11.80 -17.90 0.76
C GLY A 220 12.07 -16.40 0.62
N ILE A 221 12.81 -15.99 -0.41
CA ILE A 221 13.10 -14.59 -0.72
C ILE A 221 12.22 -14.13 -1.89
N ARG A 222 11.59 -12.98 -1.72
CA ARG A 222 10.78 -12.29 -2.72
C ARG A 222 11.48 -11.01 -3.17
N ARG A 223 11.35 -10.67 -4.46
CA ARG A 223 11.97 -9.48 -5.04
C ARG A 223 10.95 -8.63 -5.79
N PHE A 224 10.98 -7.32 -5.51
CA PHE A 224 10.08 -6.35 -6.11
C PHE A 224 10.85 -5.14 -6.63
N ARG A 225 10.32 -4.51 -7.66
CA ARG A 225 10.73 -3.18 -8.13
C ARG A 225 9.73 -2.18 -7.58
N VAL A 226 10.22 -1.14 -6.91
CA VAL A 226 9.41 -0.07 -6.35
C VAL A 226 9.75 1.22 -7.07
N HIS A 227 8.76 1.88 -7.65
CA HIS A 227 8.83 3.26 -8.12
C HIS A 227 8.19 4.14 -7.04
N THR A 228 8.94 5.05 -6.46
CA THR A 228 8.42 5.90 -5.37
C THR A 228 9.04 7.28 -5.42
N THR A 229 8.42 8.24 -4.74
CA THR A 229 9.02 9.51 -4.34
C THR A 229 9.30 9.54 -2.83
N SER A 230 8.78 8.59 -2.05
CA SER A 230 8.97 8.48 -0.59
C SER A 230 10.41 8.13 -0.23
N SER A 231 10.86 8.48 0.98
CA SER A 231 12.22 8.20 1.45
C SER A 231 12.41 6.73 1.88
N ASP A 232 13.66 6.27 2.03
CA ASP A 232 13.95 4.89 2.47
C ASP A 232 13.41 4.66 3.88
N ALA A 233 13.47 5.68 4.73
CA ALA A 233 12.95 5.62 6.10
C ALA A 233 11.43 5.40 6.10
N ASP A 234 10.70 6.17 5.27
CA ASP A 234 9.24 6.06 5.17
C ASP A 234 8.82 4.70 4.61
N LEU A 235 9.51 4.21 3.56
CA LEU A 235 9.22 2.91 2.99
C LEU A 235 9.52 1.76 3.96
N LEU A 236 10.65 1.80 4.66
CA LEU A 236 10.99 0.77 5.65
C LEU A 236 10.00 0.75 6.81
N ASP A 237 9.53 1.92 7.23
CA ASP A 237 8.50 2.02 8.27
C ASP A 237 7.19 1.39 7.79
N LEU A 238 6.77 1.70 6.56
CA LEU A 238 5.57 1.16 5.96
C LEU A 238 5.65 -0.36 5.66
N PHE A 239 6.82 -0.88 5.32
CA PHE A 239 6.99 -2.33 5.09
C PHE A 239 7.04 -3.13 6.38
N THR A 240 7.45 -2.51 7.49
CA THR A 240 7.47 -3.14 8.81
C THR A 240 6.06 -3.57 9.27
N PHE A 241 4.99 -2.99 8.69
CA PHE A 241 3.62 -3.43 8.95
C PHE A 241 3.30 -4.84 8.46
N HIS A 242 3.98 -5.30 7.40
CA HIS A 242 3.69 -6.58 6.73
C HIS A 242 4.83 -7.59 6.89
N VAL A 243 6.07 -7.12 7.04
CA VAL A 243 7.26 -7.97 7.15
C VAL A 243 8.25 -7.34 8.11
N ASP A 244 8.86 -8.14 9.00
CA ASP A 244 9.87 -7.66 9.94
C ASP A 244 10.96 -6.84 9.24
N ARG A 245 11.30 -5.68 9.81
CA ARG A 245 12.32 -4.76 9.27
C ARG A 245 13.65 -5.44 8.93
N GLU A 246 14.05 -6.44 9.72
CA GLU A 246 15.30 -7.19 9.51
C GLU A 246 15.29 -8.05 8.24
N ARG A 247 14.09 -8.40 7.76
CA ARG A 247 13.87 -9.20 6.55
C ARG A 247 13.62 -8.33 5.31
N VAL A 248 13.61 -7.01 5.47
CA VAL A 248 13.38 -6.04 4.38
C VAL A 248 14.69 -5.34 4.02
N ARG A 249 15.06 -5.36 2.74
CA ARG A 249 16.21 -4.62 2.21
C ARG A 249 15.80 -3.82 1.00
N LEU A 250 16.10 -2.52 1.04
CA LEU A 250 15.97 -1.60 -0.09
C LEU A 250 17.34 -1.34 -0.69
N GLN A 251 17.45 -1.46 -2.01
CA GLN A 251 18.67 -1.15 -2.76
C GLN A 251 18.31 -0.30 -3.98
N PRO A 252 19.14 0.67 -4.39
CA PRO A 252 18.94 1.34 -5.67
C PRO A 252 18.98 0.30 -6.79
N ILE A 253 18.04 0.36 -7.73
CA ILE A 253 18.14 -0.48 -8.93
C ILE A 253 19.30 0.08 -9.77
N SER A 254 20.48 -0.50 -9.59
CA SER A 254 21.55 -0.35 -10.57
C SER A 254 21.25 -1.28 -11.73
N ASP A 255 21.74 -0.97 -12.94
CA ASP A 255 21.78 -1.95 -14.03
C ASP A 255 22.45 -3.21 -13.46
N GLY A 256 21.64 -4.24 -13.20
CA GLY A 256 21.93 -5.25 -12.18
C GLY A 256 23.18 -6.07 -12.47
N TYR A 257 23.62 -6.88 -11.51
CA TYR A 257 24.78 -7.77 -11.67
C TYR A 257 24.78 -8.50 -13.04
N GLY A 258 25.78 -8.18 -13.86
CA GLY A 258 25.92 -8.57 -15.26
C GLY A 258 27.18 -7.94 -15.86
N PHE A 259 27.64 -8.45 -16.99
CA PHE A 259 28.81 -7.89 -17.67
C PHE A 259 28.45 -6.59 -18.40
N HIS A 260 28.53 -5.47 -17.69
CA HIS A 260 28.37 -4.15 -18.29
C HIS A 260 29.70 -3.61 -18.79
N GLU A 261 29.65 -2.68 -19.74
CA GLU A 261 30.83 -2.03 -20.27
C GLU A 261 31.58 -1.28 -19.15
N GLY A 262 32.72 -1.82 -18.72
CA GLY A 262 33.53 -1.28 -17.62
C GLY A 262 33.54 -2.07 -16.31
N ALA A 263 32.79 -3.19 -16.19
CA ALA A 263 32.87 -4.03 -15.00
C ALA A 263 34.18 -4.87 -14.96
N PRO A 264 34.87 -4.98 -13.82
CA PRO A 264 36.06 -5.82 -13.70
C PRO A 264 35.70 -7.29 -13.91
N GLY A 265 36.21 -7.88 -14.99
CA GLY A 265 35.89 -9.26 -15.41
C GLY A 265 34.85 -9.36 -16.54
N ALA A 266 34.34 -8.24 -17.08
CA ALA A 266 33.50 -8.25 -18.27
C ALA A 266 34.26 -8.81 -19.50
N PRO A 267 33.76 -9.86 -20.18
CA PRO A 267 34.31 -10.26 -21.46
C PRO A 267 34.15 -9.11 -22.45
N ALA A 268 35.19 -8.86 -23.24
CA ALA A 268 35.17 -7.79 -24.24
C ALA A 268 33.93 -7.93 -25.14
N PRO A 269 33.26 -6.82 -25.49
CA PRO A 269 32.08 -6.86 -26.34
C PRO A 269 32.45 -7.57 -27.64
N GLN A 270 31.85 -8.74 -27.87
CA GLN A 270 31.97 -9.39 -29.16
C GLN A 270 31.20 -8.54 -30.17
N PRO A 271 31.80 -8.19 -31.32
CA PRO A 271 31.11 -7.40 -32.32
C PRO A 271 29.84 -8.14 -32.73
N ALA A 272 28.73 -7.39 -32.74
CA ALA A 272 27.41 -7.88 -33.11
C ALA A 272 27.52 -8.73 -34.39
N THR A 273 27.15 -10.01 -34.28
CA THR A 273 26.91 -10.85 -35.45
C THR A 273 25.79 -10.19 -36.24
N VAL A 274 26.17 -9.59 -37.36
CA VAL A 274 25.25 -9.11 -38.39
C VAL A 274 24.36 -10.28 -38.78
N ASP A 275 23.06 -10.17 -38.54
CA ASP A 275 22.07 -11.10 -39.08
C ASP A 275 22.30 -11.25 -40.59
N PRO A 276 22.39 -12.48 -41.13
CA PRO A 276 22.57 -12.66 -42.56
C PRO A 276 21.32 -12.20 -43.29
N GLN A 277 21.50 -11.15 -44.09
CA GLN A 277 20.58 -10.63 -45.09
C GLN A 277 19.94 -11.77 -45.91
N PRO A 278 18.62 -11.77 -46.17
CA PRO A 278 17.99 -12.82 -46.96
C PRO A 278 18.56 -12.80 -48.39
N LEU A 279 19.04 -13.95 -48.84
CA LEU A 279 19.57 -14.17 -50.20
C LEU A 279 18.55 -13.73 -51.26
N ALA A 280 18.95 -12.78 -52.10
CA ALA A 280 18.31 -12.57 -53.40
C ALA A 280 18.53 -13.81 -54.29
N PRO A 281 17.55 -14.24 -55.10
CA PRO A 281 17.70 -15.39 -55.98
C PRO A 281 18.74 -15.10 -57.07
N GLY A 282 19.73 -15.99 -57.17
CA GLY A 282 20.82 -15.94 -58.13
C GLY A 282 20.33 -16.07 -59.57
N ALA A 283 20.95 -15.27 -60.43
CA ALA A 283 20.81 -15.29 -61.87
C ALA A 283 21.19 -16.67 -62.46
N GLU A 284 20.24 -17.26 -63.19
CA GLU A 284 20.52 -18.29 -64.18
C GLU A 284 21.41 -17.72 -65.29
N ALA A 285 22.40 -18.51 -65.69
CA ALA A 285 23.40 -18.19 -66.68
C ALA A 285 22.77 -17.93 -68.06
N ALA A 286 23.15 -16.80 -68.64
CA ALA A 286 22.84 -16.45 -70.02
C ALA A 286 23.56 -17.39 -71.00
N LEU A 287 22.77 -18.05 -71.84
CA LEU A 287 23.21 -18.67 -73.09
C LEU A 287 23.67 -17.56 -74.07
N PRO A 288 24.79 -17.73 -74.79
CA PRO A 288 25.19 -16.76 -75.81
C PRO A 288 24.34 -16.93 -77.07
N ASP A 289 23.63 -15.86 -77.41
CA ASP A 289 22.96 -15.68 -78.71
C ASP A 289 24.03 -15.35 -79.76
N ALA A 290 24.03 -16.09 -80.86
CA ALA A 290 24.96 -15.94 -81.96
C ALA A 290 24.17 -15.69 -83.24
N SER A 291 24.13 -14.43 -83.65
CA SER A 291 23.79 -14.03 -85.01
C SER A 291 24.60 -12.79 -85.38
N ASP A 292 25.60 -12.92 -86.25
CA ASP A 292 25.49 -12.40 -87.61
C ASP A 292 26.73 -12.67 -88.48
N ALA A 293 26.48 -12.66 -89.80
CA ALA A 293 27.40 -12.50 -90.94
C ALA A 293 28.08 -13.75 -91.57
N ASP A 294 27.42 -14.25 -92.62
CA ASP A 294 27.89 -14.30 -94.02
C ASP A 294 29.37 -14.67 -94.33
N PHE A 295 29.59 -15.79 -95.05
CA PHE A 295 30.11 -15.75 -96.44
C PHE A 295 30.10 -17.13 -97.13
N ALA A 296 29.40 -17.19 -98.26
CA ALA A 296 29.69 -17.90 -99.51
C ALA A 296 30.25 -19.35 -99.52
N GLY A 297 29.53 -20.21 -100.26
CA GLY A 297 30.13 -20.78 -101.47
C GLY A 297 30.15 -22.31 -101.63
N ALA A 298 29.32 -22.74 -102.60
CA ALA A 298 29.63 -23.75 -103.63
C ALA A 298 29.37 -25.25 -103.36
N ARG A 299 28.44 -25.76 -104.21
CA ARG A 299 28.47 -27.03 -104.97
C ARG A 299 28.44 -28.33 -104.13
N GLY A 300 27.53 -29.28 -104.33
CA GLY A 300 26.89 -29.72 -105.56
C GLY A 300 27.33 -31.15 -105.88
N ALA A 301 26.34 -32.03 -106.03
CA ALA A 301 26.35 -33.35 -106.69
C ALA A 301 26.95 -34.56 -105.95
N GLY A 302 26.17 -35.64 -105.95
CA GLY A 302 26.50 -36.99 -105.52
C GLY A 302 25.26 -37.79 -105.25
#